data_AF-A0A101IIZ2-F1
#
_entry.id   AF-A0A101IIZ2-F1
#
_cell.length_a   1.000
_cell.length_b   1.000
_cell.length_c   1.000
_cell.angle_alpha   90.00
_cell.angle_beta   90.00
_cell.angle_gamma   90.00
#
_symmetry.space_group_name_H-M   'P 1'
#
loop_
_entity.id
_entity.type
_entity.pdbx_description
1 polymer ?
#
loop_
_entity_poly.entity_id
_entity_poly.type
_entity_poly.pdbx_seq_one_letter_code
_entity_poly.pdbx_strand_id
1 'polypeptide(L)'
;MKKINHIYKEGIELKRCSRCKKYLPLGNFCKNNRYWDNLNNLCKECESKRRKNSITISKNNVWRNLLKRVNNDKNYLKKNVSIKTYK
;
A
#
# COMPACT_ATOMS: atom_id res chain seq x y z
N MET A 1 -2.46 15.48 10.57
CA MET A 1 -3.11 15.57 9.24
C MET A 1 -4.22 16.61 9.35
N LYS A 2 -4.27 17.62 8.48
CA LYS A 2 -5.36 18.63 8.53
C LYS A 2 -6.71 17.94 8.29
N LYS A 3 -7.69 18.20 9.16
CA LYS A 3 -9.08 17.76 9.00
C LYS A 3 -9.62 18.45 7.73
N ILE A 4 -10.07 17.66 6.76
CA ILE A 4 -10.78 18.15 5.58
C ILE A 4 -12.25 17.80 5.77
N ASN A 5 -13.10 18.81 5.77
CA ASN A 5 -14.54 18.62 5.91
C ASN A 5 -15.13 17.99 4.64
N HIS A 6 -16.25 17.31 4.80
CA HIS A 6 -17.03 16.81 3.68
C HIS A 6 -17.76 17.96 2.98
N ILE A 7 -18.18 17.74 1.74
CA ILE A 7 -19.03 18.67 0.99
C ILE A 7 -20.32 17.97 0.59
N TYR A 8 -21.38 18.75 0.40
CA TYR A 8 -22.66 18.24 -0.07
C TYR A 8 -22.91 18.75 -1.49
N LYS A 9 -23.25 17.84 -2.40
CA LYS A 9 -23.63 18.18 -3.78
C LYS A 9 -24.87 17.37 -4.16
N GLU A 10 -25.94 18.05 -4.55
CA GLU A 10 -27.19 17.40 -5.00
C GLU A 10 -27.75 16.38 -3.97
N GLY A 11 -27.65 16.70 -2.67
CA GLY A 11 -28.09 15.81 -1.59
C GLY A 11 -27.14 14.66 -1.25
N ILE A 12 -26.00 14.55 -1.93
CA ILE A 12 -25.00 13.50 -1.69
C ILE A 12 -23.83 14.08 -0.89
N GLU A 13 -23.47 13.40 0.20
CA GLU A 13 -22.27 13.71 0.98
C GLU A 13 -21.01 13.15 0.29
N LEU A 14 -20.06 14.04 0.02
CA LEU A 14 -18.82 13.73 -0.68
C LEU A 14 -17.60 13.97 0.21
N LYS A 15 -16.67 13.01 0.18
CA LYS A 15 -15.36 13.11 0.83
C LYS A 15 -14.26 13.27 -0.20
N ARG A 16 -13.24 14.07 0.13
CA ARG A 16 -12.05 14.25 -0.72
C ARG A 16 -11.04 13.13 -0.53
N CYS A 17 -10.62 12.49 -1.62
CA CYS A 17 -9.50 11.55 -1.60
C CYS A 17 -8.16 12.29 -1.45
N SER A 18 -7.31 11.87 -0.50
CA SER A 18 -6.02 12.50 -0.24
C SER A 18 -4.99 12.29 -1.35
N ARG A 19 -5.16 11.26 -2.20
CA ARG A 19 -4.26 10.92 -3.31
C ARG A 19 -4.66 11.58 -4.63
N CYS A 20 -5.86 11.28 -5.14
CA CYS A 20 -6.32 11.80 -6.43
C CYS A 20 -7.04 13.16 -6.33
N LYS A 21 -7.25 13.67 -5.11
CA LYS A 21 -7.86 14.98 -4.80
C LYS A 21 -9.31 15.19 -5.26
N LYS A 22 -9.96 14.16 -5.81
CA LYS A 22 -11.38 14.16 -6.20
C LYS A 22 -12.30 14.06 -4.97
N TYR A 23 -13.46 14.72 -5.04
CA TYR A 23 -14.58 14.52 -4.13
C TYR A 23 -15.45 13.38 -4.65
N LEU A 24 -15.69 12.37 -3.82
CA LEU A 24 -16.41 11.16 -4.18
C LEU A 24 -17.42 10.82 -3.08
N PRO A 25 -18.52 10.11 -3.40
CA PRO A 25 -19.45 9.63 -2.40
C PRO A 25 -18.75 8.80 -1.32
N LEU A 26 -19.29 8.83 -0.09
CA LEU A 26 -18.72 8.09 1.05
C LEU A 26 -18.58 6.58 0.75
N GLY A 27 -19.48 6.00 -0.05
CA GLY A 27 -19.42 4.61 -0.52
C GLY A 27 -18.18 4.25 -1.33
N ASN A 28 -17.45 5.23 -1.86
CA ASN A 28 -16.19 5.03 -2.58
C ASN A 28 -14.97 4.93 -1.65
N PHE A 29 -15.16 5.00 -0.33
CA PHE A 29 -14.12 4.85 0.68
C PHE A 29 -14.32 3.55 1.47
N CYS A 30 -13.22 2.99 1.98
CA CYS A 30 -13.29 1.83 2.88
C CYS A 30 -13.50 2.29 4.33
N LYS A 31 -14.17 1.47 5.14
CA LYS A 31 -14.29 1.68 6.59
C LYS A 31 -12.90 1.69 7.22
N ASN A 32 -12.63 2.70 8.05
CA ASN A 32 -11.41 2.82 8.84
C ASN A 32 -11.68 3.65 10.09
N ASN A 33 -11.70 3.01 11.25
CA ASN A 33 -12.00 3.62 12.55
C ASN A 33 -10.89 4.53 13.09
N ARG A 34 -9.76 4.67 12.38
CA ARG A 34 -8.67 5.58 12.78
C ARG A 34 -8.94 7.04 12.45
N TYR A 35 -9.95 7.32 11.62
CA TYR A 35 -10.31 8.67 11.20
C TYR A 35 -11.65 9.08 11.81
N TRP A 36 -11.83 10.39 11.99
CA TRP A 36 -13.00 10.98 12.67
C TRP A 36 -14.34 10.60 12.03
N ASP A 37 -14.36 10.32 10.73
CA ASP A 37 -15.55 9.94 9.98
C ASP A 37 -15.64 8.43 9.70
N ASN A 38 -14.80 7.62 10.36
CA ASN A 38 -14.73 6.17 10.20
C ASN A 38 -14.49 5.69 8.76
N LEU A 39 -13.96 6.54 7.88
CA LEU A 39 -13.63 6.22 6.50
C LEU A 39 -12.16 6.50 6.21
N ASN A 40 -11.59 5.72 5.32
CA ASN A 40 -10.21 5.89 4.90
C ASN A 40 -10.01 7.25 4.20
N ASN A 41 -8.79 7.79 4.25
CA ASN A 41 -8.44 9.02 3.54
C ASN A 41 -8.27 8.81 2.02
N LEU A 42 -8.14 7.56 1.57
CA LEU A 42 -8.00 7.15 0.18
C LEU A 42 -9.30 6.53 -0.33
N CYS A 43 -9.68 6.86 -1.56
CA CYS A 43 -10.74 6.13 -2.25
C CYS A 43 -10.30 4.69 -2.57
N LYS A 44 -11.27 3.79 -2.73
CA LYS A 44 -11.08 2.36 -3.04
C LYS A 44 -10.12 2.12 -4.21
N GLU A 45 -10.22 2.95 -5.25
CA GLU A 45 -9.36 2.85 -6.43
C GLU A 45 -7.89 3.18 -6.10
N CYS A 46 -7.64 4.30 -5.42
CA CYS A 46 -6.29 4.69 -4.99
C CYS A 46 -5.71 3.69 -4.00
N GLU A 47 -6.55 3.15 -3.11
CA GLU A 47 -6.16 2.14 -2.14
C GLU A 47 -5.78 0.80 -2.82
N SER A 48 -6.52 0.40 -3.85
CA SER A 48 -6.19 -0.77 -4.68
C SER A 48 -4.84 -0.60 -5.38
N LYS A 49 -4.60 0.55 -6.01
CA LYS A 49 -3.32 0.89 -6.64
C LYS A 49 -2.16 0.86 -5.64
N ARG A 50 -2.36 1.44 -4.45
CA ARG A 50 -1.38 1.44 -3.35
C ARG A 50 -1.03 0.02 -2.91
N ARG A 51 -2.02 -0.84 -2.71
CA ARG A 51 -1.81 -2.25 -2.33
C ARG A 51 -1.05 -3.03 -3.39
N LYS A 52 -1.41 -2.90 -4.67
CA LYS A 52 -0.68 -3.54 -5.78
C LYS A 52 0.80 -3.15 -5.78
N ASN A 53 1.11 -1.86 -5.63
CA ASN A 53 2.49 -1.38 -5.55
C ASN A 53 3.24 -1.97 -4.33
N SER A 54 2.60 -2.05 -3.16
CA SER A 54 3.25 -2.67 -1.99
C SER A 54 3.56 -4.15 -2.18
N ILE A 55 2.73 -4.90 -2.91
CA ILE A 55 2.98 -6.32 -3.23
C ILE A 55 4.19 -6.44 -4.16
N THR A 56 4.28 -5.61 -5.20
CA THR A 56 5.42 -5.61 -6.12
C THR A 56 6.74 -5.28 -5.40
N ILE A 57 6.73 -4.27 -4.52
CA ILE A 57 7.90 -3.92 -3.70
C ILE A 57 8.27 -5.08 -2.76
N SER A 58 7.27 -5.72 -2.13
CA SER A 58 7.49 -6.88 -1.25
C SER A 58 8.21 -8.02 -1.96
N LYS A 59 7.79 -8.41 -3.18
CA LYS A 59 8.48 -9.46 -3.97
C LYS A 59 9.96 -9.13 -4.23
N ASN A 60 10.26 -7.88 -4.59
CA ASN A 60 11.63 -7.42 -4.79
C ASN A 60 12.46 -7.40 -3.49
N ASN A 61 11.82 -7.12 -2.35
CA ASN A 61 12.46 -7.13 -1.05
C ASN A 61 12.69 -8.55 -0.52
N VAL A 62 11.79 -9.51 -0.80
CA VAL A 62 12.00 -10.93 -0.46
C VAL A 62 13.25 -11.46 -1.14
N TRP A 63 13.42 -11.21 -2.44
CA TRP A 63 14.63 -11.63 -3.16
C TRP A 63 15.90 -10.93 -2.64
N ARG A 64 15.85 -9.62 -2.41
CA ARG A 64 16.97 -8.90 -1.79
C ARG A 64 17.32 -9.46 -0.40
N ASN A 65 16.32 -9.80 0.40
CA ASN A 65 16.52 -10.36 1.73
C ASN A 65 17.05 -11.81 1.68
N LEU A 66 16.60 -12.61 0.71
CA LEU A 66 17.12 -13.95 0.46
C LEU A 66 18.59 -13.90 0.02
N LEU A 67 18.95 -13.04 -0.94
CA LEU A 67 20.34 -12.83 -1.36
C LEU A 67 21.22 -12.37 -0.20
N LYS A 68 20.74 -11.42 0.61
CA LYS A 68 21.44 -11.00 1.83
C LYS A 68 21.64 -12.17 2.81
N ARG A 69 20.65 -13.04 2.99
CA ARG A 69 20.78 -14.23 3.86
C ARG A 69 21.81 -15.20 3.29
N VAL A 70 21.71 -15.56 2.02
CA VAL A 70 22.63 -16.53 1.38
C VAL A 70 24.07 -16.04 1.40
N ASN A 71 24.30 -14.75 1.14
CA ASN A 71 25.65 -14.18 1.13
C ASN A 71 26.27 -13.99 2.52
N ASN A 72 25.46 -13.83 3.58
CA ASN A 72 25.97 -13.53 4.94
C ASN A 72 25.84 -14.72 5.92
N ASP A 73 25.04 -15.74 5.61
CA ASP A 73 24.84 -16.88 6.50
C ASP A 73 25.97 -17.91 6.33
N LYS A 74 26.75 -18.09 7.40
CA LYS A 74 27.90 -19.01 7.46
C LYS A 74 27.53 -20.45 7.09
N ASN A 75 26.29 -20.88 7.28
CA ASN A 75 25.84 -22.22 6.92
C ASN A 75 25.69 -22.41 5.39
N TYR A 76 25.27 -21.36 4.67
CA TYR A 76 25.18 -21.39 3.21
C TYR A 76 26.56 -21.29 2.57
N LEU A 77 27.44 -20.45 3.13
CA LEU A 77 28.83 -20.33 2.72
C LEU A 77 29.61 -21.64 2.92
N LYS A 78 29.43 -22.31 4.07
CA LYS A 78 30.06 -23.63 4.35
C LYS A 78 29.61 -24.74 3.39
N LYS A 79 28.39 -24.64 2.85
CA LYS A 79 27.84 -25.61 1.88
C LYS A 79 28.21 -25.28 0.44
N ASN A 80 28.97 -24.20 0.21
CA ASN A 80 29.39 -23.71 -1.11
C ASN A 80 28.24 -23.57 -2.12
N VAL A 81 27.05 -23.18 -1.62
CA VAL A 81 25.84 -23.08 -2.44
C VAL A 81 25.85 -21.75 -3.19
N SER A 82 26.18 -21.77 -4.48
CA SER A 82 26.05 -20.62 -5.38
C SER A 82 24.68 -20.60 -6.05
N ILE A 83 23.83 -19.62 -5.74
CA ILE A 83 22.54 -19.46 -6.44
C ILE A 83 22.78 -18.69 -7.74
N LYS A 84 22.56 -19.34 -8.89
CA LYS A 84 22.58 -18.68 -10.20
C LYS A 84 21.22 -18.04 -10.49
N THR A 85 21.24 -16.77 -10.86
CA THR A 85 20.04 -16.05 -11.33
C THR A 85 19.85 -16.30 -12.82
N TYR A 86 18.65 -16.72 -13.22
CA TYR A 86 18.23 -16.67 -14.63
C TYR A 86 17.50 -15.34 -14.84
N LYS A 87 18.00 -14.55 -15.79
CA LYS A 87 17.49 -13.23 -16.13
C LYS A 87 16.30 -13.34 -17.08
#